data_AF-A0A1S3RA05-F1
#
_entry.id   AF-A0A1S3RA05-F1
#
_cell.length_a   1.000
_cell.length_b   1.000
_cell.length_c   1.000
_cell.angle_alpha   90.00
_cell.angle_beta   90.00
_cell.angle_gamma   90.00
#
_symmetry.space_group_name_H-M   'P 1'
#
loop_
_entity.id
_entity.type
_entity.pdbx_description
1 polymer ?
#
loop_
_entity_poly.entity_id
_entity_poly.type
_entity_poly.pdbx_seq_one_letter_code
_entity_poly.pdbx_strand_id
1 'polypeptide(L)'
;MGLMSEDMECCVCLQSYSRREKIPRMLHCKHTVCGLCLQAMSRHQSGLLTVCCPLCRWITCTEPSLTLPGSLWVNTEIWDQIPDTQQEEEEEEEEEEWEESNRQTQTTTPYTWSPSRHCGLMLKLQNFLRRMKHNVL
;
A
#
# COMPACT_ATOMS: atom_id res chain seq x y z
N MET A 1 23.18 15.41 -7.87
CA MET A 1 23.49 15.52 -6.43
C MET A 1 22.29 14.93 -5.73
N GLY A 2 22.46 13.87 -4.93
CA GLY A 2 21.33 13.17 -4.32
C GLY A 2 20.63 14.03 -3.27
N LEU A 3 19.35 13.72 -2.99
CA LEU A 3 18.61 14.29 -1.87
C LEU A 3 19.16 13.74 -0.55
N MET A 4 19.20 14.58 0.49
CA MET A 4 19.56 14.14 1.83
C MET A 4 18.36 13.42 2.49
N SER A 5 18.60 12.62 3.53
CA SER A 5 17.53 11.92 4.26
C SER A 5 16.43 12.88 4.77
N GLU A 6 16.81 14.10 5.15
CA GLU A 6 15.90 15.15 5.63
C GLU A 6 15.00 15.69 4.53
N ASP A 7 15.41 15.59 3.25
CA ASP A 7 14.61 16.00 2.10
C ASP A 7 13.50 14.98 1.77
N MET A 8 13.58 13.77 2.34
CA MET A 8 12.62 12.68 2.15
C MET A 8 11.53 12.64 3.23
N GLU A 9 11.50 13.64 4.11
CA GLU A 9 10.51 13.76 5.18
C GLU A 9 9.65 15.03 5.04
N CYS A 10 8.39 14.93 5.46
CA CYS A 10 7.50 16.07 5.49
C CYS A 10 7.89 17.03 6.63
N CYS A 11 8.18 18.29 6.32
CA CYS A 11 8.51 19.32 7.32
C CYS A 11 7.42 19.64 8.36
N VAL A 12 6.20 19.10 8.21
CA VAL A 12 5.07 19.34 9.12
C VAL A 12 4.90 18.20 10.12
N CYS A 13 4.86 16.94 9.64
CA CYS A 13 4.68 15.78 10.50
C CYS A 13 5.98 15.04 10.82
N LEU A 14 7.09 15.40 10.17
CA LEU A 14 8.42 14.78 10.35
C LEU A 14 8.36 13.27 10.10
N GLN A 15 7.71 12.90 9.00
CA GLN A 15 7.56 11.51 8.58
C GLN A 15 7.96 11.38 7.13
N SER A 16 8.53 10.23 6.79
CA SER A 16 8.93 9.90 5.42
C SER A 16 7.76 9.96 4.45
N TYR A 17 8.02 10.42 3.24
CA TYR A 17 7.05 10.37 2.15
C TYR A 17 6.78 8.92 1.72
N SER A 18 5.56 8.66 1.22
CA SER A 18 5.14 7.34 0.76
C SER A 18 4.28 7.43 -0.50
N ARG A 19 4.23 6.34 -1.26
CA ARG A 19 3.46 6.26 -2.52
C ARG A 19 1.94 6.28 -2.29
N ARG A 20 1.47 5.85 -1.13
CA ARG A 20 0.02 5.74 -0.81
C ARG A 20 -0.51 6.97 -0.07
N GLU A 21 -0.04 7.19 1.14
CA GLU A 21 -0.66 8.17 2.05
C GLU A 21 0.09 9.52 2.10
N LYS A 22 1.42 9.48 2.14
CA LYS A 22 2.27 10.65 2.34
C LYS A 22 2.86 11.11 1.02
N ILE A 23 2.00 11.35 0.03
CA ILE A 23 2.40 11.82 -1.29
C ILE A 23 3.02 13.24 -1.17
N PRO A 24 4.26 13.48 -1.66
CA PRO A 24 4.94 14.77 -1.58
C PRO A 24 4.30 15.78 -2.55
N ARG A 25 3.49 16.72 -2.05
CA ARG A 25 2.82 17.75 -2.84
C ARG A 25 3.57 19.07 -2.76
N MET A 26 3.75 19.70 -3.92
CA MET A 26 4.50 20.95 -4.07
C MET A 26 3.54 22.15 -4.07
N LEU A 27 3.77 23.07 -3.13
CA LEU A 27 3.09 24.36 -3.06
C LEU A 27 3.56 25.30 -4.18
N HIS A 28 2.85 26.42 -4.42
CA HIS A 28 3.25 27.41 -5.44
C HIS A 28 4.64 28.01 -5.19
N CYS A 29 5.06 28.06 -3.93
CA CYS A 29 6.40 28.50 -3.52
C CYS A 29 7.49 27.42 -3.63
N LYS A 30 7.19 26.26 -4.24
CA LYS A 30 8.09 25.12 -4.44
C LYS A 30 8.49 24.33 -3.19
N HIS A 31 8.05 24.73 -2.00
CA HIS A 31 8.16 23.88 -0.82
C HIS A 31 7.21 22.69 -0.90
N THR A 32 7.64 21.56 -0.34
CA THR A 32 6.92 20.29 -0.38
C THR A 32 6.35 19.95 1.00
N VAL A 33 5.11 19.47 1.03
CA VAL A 33 4.42 18.94 2.22
C VAL A 33 3.67 17.66 1.81
N CYS A 34 3.44 16.72 2.73
CA CYS A 34 2.70 15.51 2.38
C CYS A 34 1.19 15.80 2.18
N GLY A 35 0.51 15.01 1.36
CA GLY A 35 -0.91 15.18 1.04
C GLY A 35 -1.82 15.27 2.27
N LEU A 36 -1.59 14.43 3.29
CA LEU A 36 -2.35 14.47 4.54
C LEU A 36 -2.17 15.79 5.31
N CYS A 37 -0.93 16.27 5.44
CA CYS A 37 -0.65 17.55 6.10
C CYS A 37 -1.21 18.73 5.29
N LEU A 38 -1.11 18.67 3.97
CA LEU A 38 -1.68 19.67 3.07
C LEU A 38 -3.19 19.79 3.27
N GLN A 39 -3.90 18.65 3.36
CA GLN A 39 -5.34 18.63 3.63
C GLN A 39 -5.66 19.20 5.03
N ALA A 40 -4.94 18.79 6.06
CA ALA A 40 -5.15 19.27 7.43
C ALA A 40 -4.90 20.78 7.58
N MET A 41 -3.95 21.33 6.83
CA MET A 41 -3.63 22.76 6.84
C MET A 41 -4.54 23.61 5.93
N SER A 42 -5.32 22.96 5.05
CA SER A 42 -6.18 23.64 4.09
C SER A 42 -7.32 24.41 4.77
N ARG A 43 -7.67 25.56 4.22
CA ARG A 43 -8.77 26.42 4.67
C ARG A 43 -9.62 26.83 3.49
N HIS A 44 -10.94 26.77 3.66
CA HIS A 44 -11.86 27.36 2.70
C HIS A 44 -11.99 28.86 2.97
N GLN A 45 -11.69 29.68 1.97
CA GLN A 45 -11.83 31.13 2.05
C GLN A 45 -12.35 31.67 0.72
N SER A 46 -13.48 32.38 0.76
CA SER A 46 -14.07 33.06 -0.41
C SER A 46 -14.29 32.15 -1.62
N GLY A 47 -14.68 30.89 -1.40
CA GLY A 47 -14.90 29.91 -2.47
C GLY A 47 -13.62 29.31 -3.04
N LEU A 48 -12.47 29.49 -2.38
CA LEU A 48 -11.19 28.86 -2.74
C LEU A 48 -10.67 27.99 -1.60
N LEU A 49 -9.88 26.99 -1.95
CA LEU A 49 -9.05 26.24 -1.01
C LEU A 49 -7.70 26.94 -0.88
N THR A 50 -7.30 27.26 0.34
CA THR A 50 -6.07 28.00 0.63
C THR A 50 -5.19 27.26 1.63
N VAL A 51 -3.88 27.37 1.47
CA VAL A 51 -2.90 26.88 2.45
C VAL A 51 -1.73 27.85 2.55
N CYS A 52 -1.30 28.14 3.77
CA CYS A 52 -0.11 28.94 4.04
C CYS A 52 1.10 28.01 4.19
N CYS A 53 2.17 28.26 3.43
CA CYS A 53 3.40 27.49 3.54
C CYS A 53 4.00 27.64 4.95
N PRO A 54 4.35 26.54 5.64
CA PRO A 54 4.92 26.62 6.99
C PRO A 54 6.34 27.23 6.98
N LEU A 55 7.07 27.11 5.86
CA LEU A 55 8.46 27.54 5.72
C LEU A 55 8.58 29.02 5.34
N CYS A 56 7.83 29.49 4.34
CA CYS A 56 7.97 30.86 3.81
C CYS A 56 6.70 31.71 3.87
N ARG A 57 5.62 31.20 4.46
CA ARG A 57 4.31 31.88 4.60
C ARG A 57 3.60 32.25 3.30
N TRP A 58 4.13 31.87 2.14
CA TRP A 58 3.45 32.03 0.85
C TRP A 58 2.09 31.31 0.86
N ILE A 59 1.06 31.97 0.32
CA ILE A 59 -0.29 31.43 0.23
C ILE A 59 -0.47 30.74 -1.12
N THR A 60 -0.81 29.46 -1.08
CA THR A 60 -1.25 28.68 -2.26
C THR A 60 -2.77 28.63 -2.25
N CYS A 61 -3.39 29.00 -3.37
CA CYS A 61 -4.84 28.98 -3.56
C CYS A 61 -5.18 28.08 -4.75
N THR A 62 -6.21 27.25 -4.62
CA THR A 62 -6.73 26.42 -5.71
C THR A 62 -8.25 26.47 -5.75
N GLU A 63 -8.80 26.14 -6.92
CA GLU A 63 -10.25 25.98 -7.10
C GLU A 63 -10.77 24.78 -6.27
N PRO A 64 -11.98 24.83 -5.70
CA PRO A 64 -12.56 23.73 -4.93
C PRO A 64 -13.02 22.54 -5.76
N SER A 65 -12.90 22.61 -7.09
CA SER A 65 -13.35 21.55 -8.00
C SER A 65 -12.59 20.23 -7.79
N LEU A 66 -11.44 20.27 -7.12
CA LEU A 66 -10.68 19.11 -6.65
C LEU A 66 -10.33 19.28 -5.16
N THR A 67 -9.99 18.18 -4.49
CA THR A 67 -9.37 18.26 -3.16
C THR A 67 -8.02 19.01 -3.28
N LEU A 68 -7.65 19.81 -2.26
CA LEU A 68 -6.42 20.62 -2.30
C LEU A 68 -5.17 19.78 -2.69
N PRO A 69 -4.97 18.54 -2.20
CA PRO A 69 -3.87 17.69 -2.65
C PRO A 69 -3.95 17.29 -4.13
N GLY A 70 -5.16 17.07 -4.66
CA GLY A 70 -5.37 16.73 -6.06
C GLY A 70 -5.09 17.88 -7.03
N SER A 71 -5.21 19.13 -6.59
CA SER A 71 -4.92 20.32 -7.38
C SER A 71 -3.43 20.65 -7.50
N LEU A 72 -2.59 20.12 -6.60
CA LEU A 72 -1.16 20.44 -6.54
C LEU A 72 -0.28 19.33 -7.12
N TRP A 73 0.81 19.74 -7.76
CA TRP A 73 1.78 18.86 -8.37
C TRP A 73 2.46 17.96 -7.34
N VAL A 74 2.71 16.70 -7.71
CA VAL A 74 3.62 15.83 -6.95
C VAL A 74 5.05 16.28 -7.22
N ASN A 75 5.89 16.37 -6.19
CA ASN A 75 7.31 16.61 -6.36
C ASN A 75 7.97 15.31 -6.85
N THR A 76 8.27 15.26 -8.15
CA THR A 76 8.83 14.07 -8.80
C THR A 76 10.22 13.72 -8.32
N GLU A 77 11.04 14.72 -7.96
CA GLU A 77 12.41 14.50 -7.46
C GLU A 77 12.42 13.66 -6.18
N ILE A 78 11.45 13.92 -5.29
CA ILE A 78 11.24 13.13 -4.08
C ILE A 78 10.54 11.81 -4.42
N TRP A 79 9.45 11.88 -5.21
CA TRP A 79 8.62 10.73 -5.55
C TRP A 79 9.40 9.57 -6.16
N ASP A 80 10.30 9.88 -7.10
CA ASP A 80 11.11 8.90 -7.82
C ASP A 80 12.13 8.20 -6.91
N GLN A 81 12.41 8.77 -5.73
CA GLN A 81 13.29 8.19 -4.72
C GLN A 81 12.53 7.42 -3.64
N ILE A 82 11.19 7.51 -3.59
CA ILE A 82 10.38 6.72 -2.66
C ILE A 82 10.37 5.27 -3.17
N PRO A 83 10.76 4.28 -2.35
CA PRO A 83 10.71 2.88 -2.75
C PRO A 83 9.27 2.49 -3.11
N ASP A 84 9.14 1.66 -4.14
CA ASP A 84 7.86 1.05 -4.49
C ASP A 84 7.59 -0.10 -3.51
N THR A 85 7.05 0.23 -2.34
CA THR A 85 6.68 -0.71 -1.28
C THR A 85 5.49 -1.62 -1.65
N GLN A 86 5.16 -1.75 -2.94
CA GLN A 86 4.20 -2.73 -3.43
C GLN A 86 4.58 -4.15 -3.00
N GLN A 87 5.88 -4.42 -2.81
CA GLN A 87 6.35 -5.71 -2.31
C GLN A 87 5.98 -5.99 -0.86
N GLU A 88 6.09 -5.03 0.07
CA GLU A 88 5.90 -5.37 1.51
C GLU A 88 4.42 -5.58 1.88
N GLU A 89 3.50 -4.79 1.33
CA GLU A 89 2.06 -4.94 1.62
C GLU A 89 1.42 -6.10 0.83
N GLU A 90 1.87 -6.38 -0.39
CA GLU A 90 1.42 -7.58 -1.14
C GLU A 90 2.02 -8.86 -0.52
N GLU A 91 3.27 -8.84 -0.04
CA GLU A 91 3.88 -9.95 0.70
C GLU A 91 3.20 -10.19 2.06
N GLU A 92 2.85 -9.14 2.80
CA GLU A 92 2.08 -9.26 4.06
C GLU A 92 0.67 -9.83 3.82
N GLU A 93 -0.05 -9.36 2.80
CA GLU A 93 -1.38 -9.89 2.42
C GLU A 93 -1.29 -11.35 1.92
N GLU A 94 -0.28 -11.70 1.12
CA GLU A 94 -0.04 -13.07 0.64
C GLU A 94 0.38 -14.02 1.79
N GLU A 95 1.20 -13.56 2.76
CA GLU A 95 1.58 -14.32 3.95
C GLU A 95 0.37 -14.58 4.86
N GLU A 96 -0.48 -13.59 5.11
CA GLU A 96 -1.71 -13.75 5.90
C GLU A 96 -2.69 -14.74 5.24
N GLU A 97 -2.86 -14.68 3.91
CA GLU A 97 -3.71 -15.61 3.15
C GLU A 97 -3.16 -17.05 3.19
N TRP A 98 -1.84 -17.22 3.03
CA TRP A 98 -1.18 -18.52 3.06
C TRP A 98 -1.24 -19.16 4.45
N GLU A 99 -1.05 -18.38 5.51
CA GLU A 99 -1.22 -18.83 6.89
C GLU A 99 -2.66 -19.28 7.19
N GLU A 100 -3.66 -18.54 6.71
CA GLU A 100 -5.06 -18.87 6.91
C GLU A 100 -5.47 -20.15 6.18
N SER A 101 -5.00 -20.31 4.93
CA SER A 101 -5.18 -21.53 4.13
C SER A 101 -4.56 -22.77 4.81
N ASN A 102 -3.39 -22.61 5.44
CA ASN A 102 -2.71 -23.70 6.16
C ASN A 102 -3.36 -24.04 7.52
N ARG A 103 -4.01 -23.07 8.18
CA ARG A 103 -4.83 -23.32 9.40
C ARG A 103 -6.08 -24.15 9.09
N GLN A 104 -6.74 -23.91 7.96
CA GLN A 104 -8.00 -24.58 7.58
C GLN A 104 -7.81 -26.06 7.20
N THR A 105 -6.62 -26.46 6.76
CA THR A 105 -6.32 -27.86 6.36
C THR A 105 -5.91 -28.77 7.53
N GLN A 106 -5.71 -28.24 8.75
CA GLN A 106 -5.25 -29.03 9.91
C GLN A 106 -6.37 -29.43 10.91
N THR A 107 -7.61 -28.96 10.74
CA THR A 107 -8.71 -29.19 11.72
C THR A 107 -9.75 -30.25 11.37
N THR A 108 -9.61 -31.00 10.27
CA THR A 108 -10.49 -32.15 9.97
C THR A 108 -9.81 -33.49 10.23
N THR A 109 -9.84 -33.93 11.50
CA THR A 109 -10.26 -35.26 12.02
C THR A 109 -9.46 -35.71 13.25
N PRO A 110 -10.08 -35.84 14.44
CA PRO A 110 -9.82 -36.99 15.28
C PRO A 110 -10.64 -38.14 14.69
N TYR A 111 -10.04 -38.92 13.79
CA TYR A 111 -10.53 -40.26 13.51
C TYR A 111 -10.44 -41.06 14.83
N THR A 112 -11.53 -41.14 15.57
CA THR A 112 -11.67 -42.11 16.66
C THR A 112 -11.75 -43.49 16.03
N TRP A 113 -10.60 -44.13 15.88
CA TRP A 113 -10.47 -45.54 15.50
C TRP A 113 -11.20 -46.40 16.54
N SER A 114 -12.36 -46.93 16.17
CA SER A 114 -13.00 -48.04 16.87
C SER A 114 -13.12 -49.20 15.88
N PRO A 115 -12.58 -50.39 16.18
CA PRO A 115 -12.60 -51.50 15.24
C PRO A 115 -13.93 -52.25 15.32
N SER A 116 -14.83 -52.08 14.35
CA SER A 116 -15.83 -53.11 14.02
C SER A 116 -16.43 -52.98 12.62
N ARG A 117 -15.99 -53.89 11.75
CA ARG A 117 -16.75 -54.69 10.77
C ARG A 117 -17.64 -53.96 9.74
N HIS A 118 -17.09 -53.91 8.52
CA HIS A 118 -17.73 -53.89 7.19
C HIS A 118 -18.56 -52.66 6.77
N CYS A 119 -17.93 -51.75 6.00
CA CYS A 119 -18.37 -51.40 4.64
C CYS A 119 -17.19 -50.73 3.91
N GLY A 120 -16.89 -51.17 2.70
CA GLY A 120 -15.70 -50.77 1.95
C GLY A 120 -15.87 -49.44 1.24
N LEU A 121 -14.76 -48.70 1.11
CA LEU A 121 -14.45 -47.79 0.01
C LEU A 121 -12.93 -47.51 0.07
N MET A 122 -12.25 -47.76 -1.05
CA MET A 122 -10.80 -47.72 -1.17
C MET A 122 -10.29 -46.27 -1.17
N LEU A 123 -9.38 -45.93 -0.25
CA LEU A 123 -8.48 -44.80 -0.44
C LEU A 123 -7.43 -45.18 -1.49
N LYS A 124 -7.36 -44.43 -2.59
CA LYS A 124 -6.16 -44.38 -3.44
C LYS A 124 -5.47 -43.06 -3.24
N LEU A 125 -4.53 -43.14 -2.31
CA LEU A 125 -3.39 -42.27 -2.12
C LEU A 125 -2.68 -41.97 -3.47
N GLN A 126 -2.44 -40.69 -3.74
CA GLN A 126 -1.32 -40.16 -4.53
C GLN A 126 -1.17 -40.63 -6.00
N ASN A 127 -1.65 -39.81 -6.94
CA ASN A 127 -0.98 -39.64 -8.25
C ASN A 127 0.13 -38.59 -8.03
N PHE A 128 1.29 -38.97 -7.54
CA PHE A 128 2.39 -39.51 -8.35
C PHE A 128 2.67 -38.60 -9.56
N LEU A 129 3.36 -37.49 -9.28
CA LEU A 129 4.22 -36.83 -10.26
C LEU A 129 4.94 -37.90 -11.09
N ARG A 130 4.75 -37.89 -12.41
CA ARG A 130 5.67 -38.35 -13.49
C ARG A 130 4.88 -38.86 -14.70
N ARG A 131 4.66 -38.00 -15.70
CA ARG A 131 5.23 -38.22 -17.05
C ARG A 131 4.99 -36.99 -17.92
N MET A 132 6.07 -36.39 -18.37
CA MET A 132 6.10 -35.29 -19.32
C MET A 132 5.51 -35.69 -20.69
N LYS A 133 5.10 -34.66 -21.46
CA LYS A 133 5.06 -34.53 -22.95
C LYS A 133 3.74 -34.87 -23.68
N HIS A 134 3.44 -33.96 -24.64
CA HIS A 134 2.41 -33.94 -25.70
C HIS A 134 0.97 -33.65 -25.23
N ASN A 135 0.19 -32.70 -25.78
CA ASN A 135 0.19 -32.22 -27.16
C ASN A 135 -0.37 -30.79 -27.23
N VAL A 136 0.37 -29.92 -27.92
CA VAL A 136 -0.15 -28.76 -28.64
C VAL A 136 -1.06 -29.28 -29.75
N LEU A 137 -2.23 -28.67 -29.91
CA LEU A 137 -2.94 -28.53 -31.18
C LEU A 137 -3.53 -27.13 -31.21
#